data_AF-A0A847B137-F1
#
_entry.id   AF-A0A847B137-F1
#
_cell.length_a   1.000
_cell.length_b   1.000
_cell.length_c   1.000
_cell.angle_alpha   90.00
_cell.angle_beta   90.00
_cell.angle_gamma   90.00
#
_symmetry.space_group_name_H-M   'P 1'
#
loop_
_entity.id
_entity.type
_entity.pdbx_description
1 polymer ?
#
loop_
_entity_poly.entity_id
_entity_poly.type
_entity_poly.pdbx_seq_one_letter_code
_entity_poly.pdbx_strand_id
1 'polypeptide(L)'
;LEKSIKYFAKDISTKYLSPPETTDFAIMFLPIEGLYAEVARIPGLLEILQREYKITIAGPSNLAAMLNSLQMGFKTLAIEKRSSEVWKILGAVKTEFNKFGDILETAKKRINQASNDIDQLVGTRTRVMQRKLKEVEELPMSDSTLILEDSNDEDIDSDDSLN
;
A
#
# COMPACT_ATOMS: atom_id res chain seq x y z
N LEU A 1 13.57 62.91 3.55
CA LEU A 1 13.36 61.51 3.14
C LEU A 1 13.50 60.54 4.31
N GLU A 2 14.68 60.45 4.95
CA GLU A 2 14.96 59.49 6.03
C GLU A 2 13.91 59.47 7.15
N LYS A 3 13.53 60.64 7.68
CA LYS A 3 12.50 60.75 8.73
C LYS A 3 11.16 60.13 8.32
N SER A 4 10.74 60.31 7.07
CA SER A 4 9.49 59.74 6.54
C SER A 4 9.59 58.23 6.41
N ILE A 5 10.72 57.71 5.93
CA ILE A 5 10.97 56.27 5.83
C ILE A 5 10.93 55.61 7.21
N LYS A 6 11.59 56.21 8.22
CA LYS A 6 11.54 55.73 9.61
C LYS A 6 10.12 55.78 10.19
N TYR A 7 9.37 56.85 9.90
CA TYR A 7 7.97 56.96 10.32
C TYR A 7 7.10 55.83 9.74
N PHE A 8 7.18 55.59 8.44
CA PHE A 8 6.41 54.51 7.80
C PHE A 8 6.85 53.13 8.28
N ALA A 9 8.15 52.91 8.47
CA ALA A 9 8.65 51.65 9.01
C ALA A 9 8.13 51.38 10.42
N LYS A 10 8.15 52.40 11.29
CA LYS A 10 7.56 52.31 12.63
C LYS A 10 6.06 52.02 12.56
N ASP A 11 5.32 52.75 11.74
CA ASP A 11 3.88 52.57 11.58
C ASP A 11 3.53 51.15 11.13
N ILE A 12 4.22 50.63 10.11
CA ILE A 12 4.05 49.25 9.63
C ILE A 12 4.37 48.24 10.73
N SER A 13 5.51 48.40 11.39
CA SER A 13 5.97 47.53 12.47
C SER A 13 4.91 47.44 13.58
N THR A 14 4.41 48.59 14.04
CA THR A 14 3.43 48.63 15.14
C THR A 14 2.04 48.10 14.76
N LYS A 15 1.65 48.21 13.49
CA LYS A 15 0.30 47.83 13.05
C LYS A 15 0.19 46.39 12.57
N TYR A 16 1.26 45.82 12.02
CA TYR A 16 1.20 44.58 11.26
C TYR A 16 2.15 43.48 11.73
N LEU A 17 3.11 43.75 12.62
CA LEU A 17 3.93 42.69 13.21
C LEU A 17 3.30 42.17 14.49
N SER A 18 2.77 40.96 14.43
CA SER A 18 2.22 40.21 15.56
C SER A 18 2.56 38.72 15.48
N PRO A 19 3.83 38.30 15.60
CA PRO A 19 4.17 36.88 15.73
C PRO A 19 3.46 36.24 16.94
N PRO A 20 2.92 35.01 16.82
CA PRO A 20 3.11 34.06 15.71
C PRO A 20 2.13 34.19 14.54
N GLU A 21 1.14 35.08 14.61
CA GLU A 21 0.10 35.23 13.57
C GLU A 21 0.66 35.81 12.27
N THR A 22 1.73 36.60 12.37
CA THR A 22 2.48 37.15 11.22
C THR A 22 3.93 36.71 11.26
N THR A 23 4.66 37.00 10.18
CA THR A 23 6.13 36.93 10.17
C THR A 23 6.73 37.91 11.19
N ASP A 24 7.97 37.62 11.60
CA ASP A 24 8.78 38.44 12.50
C ASP A 24 9.44 39.66 11.82
N PHE A 25 9.24 39.80 10.51
CA PHE A 25 9.62 40.94 9.71
C PHE A 25 8.51 41.31 8.72
N ALA A 26 8.54 42.55 8.23
CA ALA A 26 7.65 43.03 7.17
C ALA A 26 8.42 43.70 6.05
N ILE A 27 7.81 43.75 4.87
CA ILE A 27 8.39 44.38 3.68
C ILE A 27 7.72 45.73 3.45
N MET A 28 8.51 46.79 3.44
CA MET A 28 8.07 48.12 3.02
C MET A 28 8.36 48.28 1.53
N PHE A 29 7.30 48.29 0.73
CA PHE A 29 7.38 48.44 -0.71
C PHE A 29 7.54 49.90 -1.13
N LEU A 30 8.53 50.18 -1.97
CA LEU A 30 8.73 51.48 -2.60
C LEU A 30 8.38 51.35 -4.09
N PRO A 31 7.34 52.04 -4.58
CA PRO A 31 6.78 51.78 -5.92
C PRO A 31 7.66 52.25 -7.09
N ILE A 32 8.72 53.01 -6.80
CA ILE A 32 9.62 53.58 -7.80
C ILE A 32 11.04 53.12 -7.47
N GLU A 33 11.72 52.50 -8.43
CA GLU A 33 13.08 51.98 -8.25
C GLU A 33 14.07 53.08 -7.84
N GLY A 34 13.92 54.29 -8.38
CA GLY A 34 14.74 55.45 -7.99
C GLY A 34 14.60 55.84 -6.52
N LEU A 35 13.42 55.67 -5.92
CA LEU A 35 13.20 55.92 -4.49
C LEU A 35 13.87 54.84 -3.65
N TYR A 36 13.78 53.57 -4.06
CA TYR A 36 14.55 52.49 -3.43
C TYR A 36 16.04 52.77 -3.45
N ALA A 37 16.58 53.16 -4.62
CA ALA A 37 18.00 53.47 -4.76
C ALA A 37 18.44 54.66 -3.90
N GLU A 38 17.61 55.70 -3.77
CA GLU A 38 17.88 56.84 -2.89
C GLU A 38 17.91 56.43 -1.42
N VAL A 39 16.97 55.61 -0.99
CA VAL A 39 16.92 55.12 0.39
C VAL A 39 18.09 54.19 0.71
N ALA A 40 18.47 53.32 -0.24
CA ALA A 40 19.60 52.40 -0.09
C ALA A 40 20.96 53.11 -0.04
N ARG A 41 21.06 54.32 -0.61
CA ARG A 41 22.28 55.16 -0.53
C ARG A 41 22.50 55.81 0.83
N ILE A 42 21.47 55.89 1.68
CA ILE A 42 21.58 56.53 3.00
C ILE A 42 22.34 55.56 3.93
N PRO A 43 23.55 55.94 4.42
CA PRO A 43 24.36 55.04 5.25
C PRO A 43 23.63 54.60 6.52
N GLY A 44 23.63 53.30 6.79
CA GLY A 44 23.05 52.71 8.01
C GLY A 44 21.53 52.72 8.10
N LEU A 45 20.81 53.35 7.16
CA LEU A 45 19.36 53.42 7.24
C LEU A 45 18.72 52.03 7.12
N LEU A 46 19.12 51.21 6.15
CA LEU A 46 18.58 49.86 5.98
C LEU A 46 18.80 48.99 7.23
N GLU A 47 19.97 49.10 7.85
CA GLU A 47 20.30 48.37 9.09
C GLU A 47 19.40 48.82 10.24
N ILE A 48 19.21 50.14 10.41
CA ILE A 48 18.31 50.68 11.42
C ILE A 48 16.89 50.16 11.20
N LEU A 49 16.40 50.16 9.96
CA LEU A 49 15.05 49.69 9.64
C LEU A 49 14.85 48.22 9.97
N GLN A 50 15.84 47.39 9.64
CA GLN A 50 15.81 45.96 9.92
C GLN A 50 15.93 45.68 11.43
N ARG A 51 16.84 46.36 12.13
CA ARG A 51 17.13 46.09 13.54
C ARG A 51 16.06 46.62 14.47
N GLU A 52 15.63 47.88 14.28
CA GLU A 52 14.72 48.57 15.18
C GLU A 52 13.24 48.32 14.85
N TYR A 53 12.88 48.23 13.57
CA TYR A 53 11.49 48.10 13.14
C TYR A 53 11.16 46.73 12.53
N LYS A 54 12.16 45.86 12.33
CA LYS A 54 12.01 44.58 11.61
C LYS A 54 11.44 44.76 10.20
N ILE A 55 11.83 45.86 9.54
CA ILE A 55 11.38 46.21 8.20
C ILE A 55 12.52 46.02 7.20
N THR A 56 12.24 45.27 6.13
CA THR A 56 13.09 45.20 4.93
C THR A 56 12.45 46.02 3.82
N ILE A 57 13.26 46.76 3.06
CA ILE A 57 12.76 47.56 1.93
C ILE A 57 12.86 46.75 0.64
N ALA A 58 11.83 46.83 -0.20
CA ALA A 58 11.87 46.31 -1.57
C ALA A 58 11.39 47.35 -2.59
N GLY A 59 12.12 47.48 -3.70
CA GLY A 59 11.63 48.10 -4.93
C GLY A 59 10.86 47.11 -5.82
N PRO A 60 10.31 47.54 -6.97
CA PRO A 60 9.55 46.68 -7.89
C PRO A 60 10.35 45.46 -8.36
N SER A 61 11.61 45.66 -8.76
CA SER A 61 12.46 44.59 -9.28
C SER A 61 12.85 43.59 -8.19
N ASN A 62 13.21 44.11 -7.01
CA ASN A 62 13.62 43.29 -5.87
C ASN A 62 12.45 42.47 -5.31
N LEU A 63 11.25 43.07 -5.20
CA LEU A 63 10.06 42.35 -4.75
C LEU A 63 9.69 41.24 -5.73
N ALA A 64 9.74 41.49 -7.04
CA ALA A 64 9.48 40.47 -8.05
C ALA A 64 10.48 39.29 -7.95
N ALA A 65 11.77 39.59 -7.76
CA ALA A 65 12.79 38.56 -7.55
C ALA A 65 12.52 37.74 -6.29
N MET A 66 12.22 38.39 -5.16
CA MET A 66 11.91 37.73 -3.89
C MET A 66 10.68 36.82 -4.00
N LEU A 67 9.62 37.27 -4.67
CA LEU A 67 8.42 36.48 -4.91
C LEU A 67 8.72 35.25 -5.78
N ASN A 68 9.54 35.37 -6.82
CA ASN A 68 9.97 34.24 -7.64
C ASN A 68 10.78 33.22 -6.82
N SER A 69 11.69 33.68 -5.96
CA SER A 69 12.45 32.82 -5.06
C SER A 69 11.55 32.09 -4.06
N LEU A 70 10.58 32.80 -3.45
CA LEU A 70 9.60 32.20 -2.54
C LEU A 70 8.69 31.19 -3.27
N GLN A 71 8.25 31.51 -4.48
CA GLN A 71 7.45 30.59 -5.29
C GLN A 71 8.21 29.29 -5.57
N MET A 72 9.50 29.36 -5.87
CA MET A 72 10.32 28.17 -6.03
C MET A 72 10.48 27.38 -4.73
N GLY A 73 10.69 28.06 -3.60
CA GLY A 73 10.74 27.44 -2.28
C GLY A 73 9.44 26.69 -1.91
N PHE A 74 8.28 27.29 -2.18
CA PHE A 74 6.99 26.64 -1.95
C PHE A 74 6.70 25.50 -2.94
N LYS A 75 7.13 25.63 -4.20
CA LYS A 75 7.06 24.51 -5.17
C LYS A 75 7.86 23.31 -4.67
N THR A 76 9.09 23.53 -4.17
CA THR A 76 9.90 22.46 -3.58
C THR A 76 9.24 21.85 -2.35
N LEU A 77 8.73 22.66 -1.41
CA LEU A 77 8.02 22.16 -0.23
C LEU A 77 6.76 21.34 -0.60
N ALA A 78 6.02 21.76 -1.63
CA ALA A 78 4.85 21.02 -2.13
C ALA A 78 5.25 19.70 -2.80
N ILE A 79 6.39 19.66 -3.50
CA ILE A 79 6.97 18.44 -4.08
C ILE A 79 7.42 17.49 -2.96
N GLU A 80 8.12 17.99 -1.94
CA GLU A 80 8.53 17.19 -0.78
C GLU A 80 7.33 16.55 -0.07
N LYS A 81 6.22 17.29 0.10
CA LYS A 81 4.99 16.74 0.69
C LYS A 81 4.41 15.57 -0.10
N ARG A 82 4.56 15.54 -1.43
CA ARG A 82 4.09 14.42 -2.28
C ARG A 82 4.94 13.14 -2.18
N SER A 83 6.12 13.17 -1.58
CA SER A 83 6.91 11.94 -1.35
C SER A 83 6.34 11.04 -0.24
N SER A 84 5.53 11.58 0.67
CA SER A 84 4.87 10.81 1.73
C SER A 84 3.76 9.87 1.20
N GLU A 85 3.16 10.21 0.07
CA GLU A 85 2.12 9.40 -0.59
C GLU A 85 2.71 8.18 -1.30
N VAL A 86 3.88 8.34 -1.92
CA VAL A 86 4.60 7.26 -2.61
C VAL A 86 5.02 6.15 -1.64
N TRP A 87 5.50 6.49 -0.44
CA TRP A 87 5.83 5.51 0.60
C TRP A 87 4.61 4.75 1.10
N LYS A 88 3.45 5.42 1.18
CA LYS A 88 2.19 4.78 1.58
C LYS A 88 1.68 3.79 0.54
N ILE A 89 1.80 4.14 -0.75
CA ILE A 89 1.45 3.25 -1.87
C ILE A 89 2.38 2.04 -1.91
N LEU A 90 3.71 2.24 -1.81
CA LEU A 90 4.68 1.15 -1.76
C LEU A 90 4.46 0.23 -0.55
N GLY A 91 4.10 0.80 0.61
CA GLY A 91 3.72 0.03 1.80
C GLY A 91 2.48 -0.83 1.57
N ALA A 92 1.43 -0.26 0.98
CA ALA A 92 0.20 -0.99 0.65
C ALA A 92 0.45 -2.13 -0.35
N VAL A 93 1.26 -1.88 -1.39
CA VAL A 93 1.63 -2.90 -2.39
C VAL A 93 2.43 -4.04 -1.75
N LYS A 94 3.38 -3.74 -0.85
CA LYS A 94 4.14 -4.76 -0.10
C LYS A 94 3.22 -5.66 0.73
N THR A 95 2.21 -5.08 1.38
CA THR A 95 1.23 -5.84 2.17
C THR A 95 0.39 -6.78 1.31
N GLU A 96 -0.09 -6.31 0.15
CA GLU A 96 -0.85 -7.16 -0.79
C GLU A 96 0.01 -8.29 -1.38
N PHE A 97 1.30 -8.03 -1.67
CA PHE A 97 2.21 -9.05 -2.17
C PHE A 97 2.49 -10.16 -1.15
N ASN A 98 2.58 -9.82 0.14
CA ASN A 98 2.71 -10.82 1.21
C ASN A 98 1.46 -11.71 1.31
N LYS A 99 0.25 -11.13 1.29
CA LYS A 99 -1.00 -11.91 1.29
C LYS A 99 -1.10 -12.85 0.09
N PHE A 100 -0.66 -12.38 -1.09
CA PHE A 100 -0.60 -13.22 -2.28
C PHE A 100 0.36 -14.40 -2.11
N GLY A 101 1.50 -14.18 -1.45
CA GLY A 101 2.45 -15.23 -1.06
C GLY A 101 1.80 -16.31 -0.19
N ASP A 102 1.06 -15.92 0.86
CA ASP A 102 0.39 -16.85 1.77
C ASP A 102 -0.68 -17.70 1.04
N ILE A 103 -1.41 -17.10 0.11
CA ILE A 103 -2.40 -17.80 -0.72
C ILE A 103 -1.69 -18.80 -1.65
N LEU A 104 -0.58 -18.41 -2.27
CA LEU A 104 0.20 -19.27 -3.15
C LEU A 104 0.81 -20.45 -2.40
N GLU A 105 1.30 -20.23 -1.18
CA GLU A 105 1.80 -21.29 -0.31
C GLU A 105 0.69 -22.28 0.08
N THR A 106 -0.49 -21.76 0.40
CA THR A 106 -1.67 -22.58 0.68
C THR A 106 -2.09 -23.42 -0.53
N ALA A 107 -2.08 -22.83 -1.73
CA ALA A 107 -2.39 -23.53 -2.98
C ALA A 107 -1.38 -24.65 -3.25
N LYS A 108 -0.07 -24.38 -3.10
CA LYS A 108 0.99 -25.38 -3.21
C LYS A 108 0.78 -26.54 -2.24
N LYS A 109 0.43 -26.24 -0.98
CA LYS A 109 0.15 -27.27 0.03
C LYS A 109 -1.02 -28.17 -0.37
N ARG A 110 -2.09 -27.60 -0.92
CA ARG A 110 -3.25 -28.37 -1.42
C ARG A 110 -2.89 -29.27 -2.61
N ILE A 111 -2.08 -28.78 -3.55
CA ILE A 111 -1.61 -29.60 -4.69
C ILE A 111 -0.77 -30.77 -4.18
N ASN A 112 0.16 -30.53 -3.26
CA ASN A 112 0.98 -31.60 -2.68
C ASN A 112 0.12 -32.64 -1.93
N GLN A 113 -0.88 -32.18 -1.17
CA GLN A 113 -1.82 -33.06 -0.48
C GLN A 113 -2.58 -33.95 -1.47
N ALA A 114 -3.15 -33.35 -2.53
CA ALA A 114 -3.86 -34.10 -3.57
C ALA A 114 -2.93 -35.11 -4.27
N SER A 115 -1.67 -34.76 -4.50
CA SER A 115 -0.68 -35.66 -5.08
C SER A 115 -0.42 -36.87 -4.17
N ASN A 116 -0.24 -36.64 -2.86
CA ASN A 116 -0.04 -37.72 -1.87
C ASN A 116 -1.27 -38.64 -1.76
N ASP A 117 -2.48 -38.07 -1.81
CA ASP A 117 -3.73 -38.83 -1.74
C ASP A 117 -3.88 -39.76 -2.97
N ILE A 118 -3.49 -39.28 -4.17
CA ILE A 118 -3.43 -40.09 -5.40
C ILE A 118 -2.45 -41.24 -5.24
N ASP A 119 -1.22 -40.97 -4.77
CA ASP A 119 -0.20 -42.00 -4.56
C ASP A 119 -0.68 -43.09 -3.58
N GLN A 120 -1.38 -42.69 -2.50
CA GLN A 120 -1.93 -43.63 -1.53
C GLN A 120 -3.02 -44.52 -2.13
N LEU A 121 -3.93 -43.95 -2.94
CA LEU A 121 -4.99 -44.69 -3.61
C LEU A 121 -4.45 -45.66 -4.66
N VAL A 122 -3.54 -45.20 -5.51
CA VAL A 122 -2.94 -46.01 -6.58
C VAL A 122 -2.04 -47.10 -6.01
N GLY A 123 -1.22 -46.80 -5.00
CA GLY A 123 -0.28 -47.78 -4.44
C GLY A 123 -0.94 -48.84 -3.57
N THR A 124 -1.87 -48.45 -2.70
CA THR A 124 -2.37 -49.35 -1.64
C THR A 124 -3.63 -50.11 -2.06
N ARG A 125 -4.62 -49.42 -2.63
CA ARG A 125 -5.89 -50.08 -3.02
C ARG A 125 -5.71 -50.96 -4.25
N THR A 126 -4.94 -50.51 -5.25
CA THR A 126 -4.66 -51.33 -6.45
C THR A 126 -3.92 -52.60 -6.08
N ARG A 127 -2.93 -52.54 -5.17
CA ARG A 127 -2.15 -53.72 -4.75
C ARG A 127 -2.97 -54.71 -3.93
N VAL A 128 -3.88 -54.22 -3.07
CA VAL A 128 -4.82 -55.07 -2.32
C VAL A 128 -5.85 -55.69 -3.27
N MET A 129 -6.37 -54.93 -4.24
CA MET A 129 -7.29 -55.45 -5.25
C MET A 129 -6.61 -56.50 -6.15
N GLN A 130 -5.39 -56.24 -6.65
CA GLN A 130 -4.61 -57.21 -7.41
C GLN A 130 -4.34 -58.49 -6.61
N ARG A 131 -4.05 -58.38 -5.31
CA ARG A 131 -3.87 -59.56 -4.45
C ARG A 131 -5.15 -60.37 -4.31
N LYS A 132 -6.30 -59.71 -4.10
CA LYS A 132 -7.61 -60.38 -4.00
C LYS A 132 -8.08 -60.98 -5.33
N LEU A 133 -7.84 -60.30 -6.46
CA LEU A 133 -8.15 -60.87 -7.78
C LEU A 133 -7.29 -62.11 -8.05
N LYS A 134 -6.01 -62.08 -7.69
CA LYS A 134 -5.12 -63.24 -7.81
C LYS A 134 -5.55 -64.42 -6.91
N GLU A 135 -6.05 -64.13 -5.70
CA GLU A 135 -6.66 -65.12 -4.80
C GLU A 135 -7.91 -65.79 -5.38
N VAL A 136 -8.70 -65.07 -6.20
CA VAL A 136 -9.90 -65.60 -6.86
C VAL A 136 -9.54 -66.42 -8.12
N GLU A 137 -8.44 -66.07 -8.79
CA GLU A 137 -7.94 -66.79 -9.97
C GLU A 137 -7.21 -68.10 -9.61
N GLU A 138 -6.72 -68.24 -8.38
CA GLU A 138 -6.04 -69.43 -7.84
C GLU A 138 -6.97 -70.36 -7.02
N LEU A 139 -8.30 -70.22 -7.10
CA LEU A 139 -9.22 -71.20 -6.52
C LEU A 139 -9.11 -72.54 -7.29
N PRO A 140 -8.77 -73.66 -6.64
CA PRO A 140 -8.69 -74.97 -7.29
C PRO A 140 -10.06 -75.39 -7.82
N MET A 141 -10.09 -76.04 -9.00
CA MET A 141 -11.25 -76.77 -9.55
C MET A 141 -11.60 -78.02 -8.71
N SER A 142 -11.80 -77.85 -7.40
CA SER A 142 -12.13 -78.95 -6.47
C SER A 142 -13.47 -78.79 -5.76
N ASP A 143 -14.10 -77.61 -5.77
CA ASP A 143 -15.37 -77.39 -5.05
C ASP A 143 -16.56 -77.05 -5.96
N SER A 144 -16.39 -77.04 -7.28
CA SER A 144 -17.50 -76.86 -8.22
C SER A 144 -18.43 -78.08 -8.35
N THR A 145 -18.09 -79.22 -7.74
CA THR A 145 -18.91 -80.43 -7.77
C THR A 145 -19.85 -80.55 -6.55
N LEU A 146 -19.58 -79.86 -5.44
CA LEU A 146 -20.46 -79.87 -4.26
C LEU A 146 -21.65 -78.92 -4.33
N ILE A 147 -21.65 -77.96 -5.27
CA ILE A 147 -22.75 -76.99 -5.43
C ILE A 147 -23.76 -77.46 -6.51
N LEU A 148 -23.42 -78.48 -7.30
CA LEU A 148 -24.29 -78.98 -8.39
C LEU A 148 -25.01 -80.30 -8.06
N GLU A 149 -24.69 -80.97 -6.96
CA GLU A 149 -25.40 -82.19 -6.50
C GLU A 149 -26.56 -81.91 -5.52
N ASP A 150 -26.70 -80.70 -4.98
CA ASP A 150 -27.80 -80.34 -4.05
C ASP A 150 -29.08 -79.86 -4.79
N SER A 151 -29.21 -80.15 -6.09
CA SER A 151 -30.36 -79.70 -6.90
C SER A 151 -31.05 -80.79 -7.73
N ASN A 152 -30.67 -82.06 -7.60
CA ASN A 152 -31.36 -83.18 -8.26
C ASN A 152 -31.30 -84.45 -7.39
N ASP A 153 -32.21 -84.60 -6.41
CA ASP A 153 -33.04 -85.81 -6.25
C ASP A 153 -33.97 -85.70 -5.03
N GLU A 154 -35.20 -86.22 -5.20
CA GLU A 154 -36.30 -86.40 -4.24
C GLU A 154 -37.27 -85.22 -4.02
N ASP A 155 -37.90 -84.81 -5.13
CA ASP A 155 -39.29 -85.18 -5.47
C ASP A 155 -40.20 -85.79 -4.36
N ILE A 156 -41.46 -85.30 -4.35
CA ILE A 156 -42.75 -86.00 -4.07
C ILE A 156 -43.58 -85.56 -2.83
N ASP A 157 -44.75 -85.00 -3.20
CA ASP A 157 -46.11 -85.05 -2.63
C ASP A 157 -46.41 -84.68 -1.17
N SER A 158 -47.28 -83.67 -1.01
CA SER A 158 -48.73 -83.84 -0.72
C SER A 158 -49.32 -82.45 -0.44
N ASP A 159 -50.18 -81.93 -1.31
CA ASP A 159 -51.64 -81.97 -1.17
C ASP A 159 -52.11 -81.39 0.18
N ASP A 160 -52.67 -80.18 0.19
CA ASP A 160 -54.11 -80.04 0.33
C ASP A 160 -54.57 -78.59 0.11
N SER A 161 -55.74 -78.52 -0.51
CA SER A 161 -56.64 -77.42 -0.75
C SER A 161 -56.84 -76.40 0.40
N LEU A 162 -57.21 -75.17 0.04
CA LEU A 162 -58.54 -74.60 0.32
C LEU A 162 -58.59 -73.08 0.05
N ASN A 163 -59.54 -72.73 -0.83
CA ASN A 163 -60.38 -71.51 -0.85
C ASN A 163 -59.72 -70.13 -0.96
#